data_AF-A0A7C7JN53-F1
#
_entry.id   AF-A0A7C7JN53-F1
#
_cell.length_a   1.000
_cell.length_b   1.000
_cell.length_c   1.000
_cell.angle_alpha   90.00
_cell.angle_beta   90.00
_cell.angle_gamma   90.00
#
_symmetry.space_group_name_H-M   'P 1'
#
loop_
_entity.id
_entity.type
_entity.pdbx_description
1 polymer ?
#
loop_
_entity_poly.entity_id
_entity_poly.type
_entity_poly.pdbx_seq_one_letter_code
_entity_poly.pdbx_strand_id
1 'polypeptide(L)'
;MSKSREWLNQLKTAIVQEDFQSIERLTKDSDVFSEFETLEELNEAKYLLKEALLLSLNTREEIGAKMEKISKNIENIRNSISNSFYKFDKRF
;
A
#
# COMPACT_ATOMS: atom_id res chain seq x y z
N MET A 1 12.19 -22.47 -17.06
CA MET A 1 12.49 -21.17 -16.46
C MET A 1 13.29 -21.41 -15.19
N SER A 2 14.33 -20.62 -14.92
CA SER A 2 14.95 -20.58 -13.60
C SER A 2 13.92 -20.08 -12.58
N LYS A 3 14.03 -20.47 -11.30
CA LYS A 3 13.12 -19.92 -10.29
C LYS A 3 13.33 -18.41 -10.09
N SER A 4 14.56 -17.90 -10.27
CA SER A 4 14.83 -16.46 -10.28
C SER A 4 14.00 -15.72 -11.31
N ARG A 5 13.93 -16.23 -12.56
CA ARG A 5 13.12 -15.62 -13.62
C ARG A 5 11.62 -15.70 -13.35
N GLU A 6 11.15 -16.84 -12.86
CA GLU A 6 9.75 -17.01 -12.47
C GLU A 6 9.37 -16.02 -11.36
N TRP A 7 10.21 -15.89 -10.33
CA TRP A 7 10.02 -14.93 -9.24
C TRP A 7 10.00 -13.48 -9.73
N LEU A 8 10.91 -13.09 -10.64
CA LEU A 8 10.92 -11.75 -11.24
C LEU A 8 9.62 -11.46 -11.99
N ASN A 9 9.11 -12.42 -12.77
CA ASN A 9 7.85 -12.27 -13.49
C ASN A 9 6.66 -12.16 -12.53
N GLN A 10 6.64 -12.96 -11.47
CA GLN A 10 5.61 -12.91 -10.44
C GLN A 10 5.63 -11.58 -9.69
N LEU A 11 6.82 -11.08 -9.31
CA LEU A 11 6.95 -9.79 -8.64
C LEU A 11 6.49 -8.65 -9.54
N LYS A 12 6.89 -8.66 -10.81
CA LYS A 12 6.43 -7.68 -11.80
C LYS A 12 4.91 -7.69 -11.94
N THR A 13 4.31 -8.87 -12.02
CA THR A 13 2.85 -9.02 -12.11
C THR A 13 2.16 -8.48 -10.86
N ALA A 14 2.68 -8.82 -9.68
CA ALA A 14 2.14 -8.36 -8.40
C ALA A 14 2.22 -6.83 -8.26
N ILE A 15 3.30 -6.20 -8.72
CA ILE A 15 3.43 -4.73 -8.75
C ILE A 15 2.37 -4.11 -9.67
N VAL A 16 2.21 -4.64 -10.89
CA VAL A 16 1.23 -4.12 -11.87
C VAL A 16 -0.21 -4.26 -11.37
N GLN A 17 -0.50 -5.34 -10.65
CA GLN A 17 -1.83 -5.60 -10.09
C GLN A 17 -2.08 -4.95 -8.73
N GLU A 18 -1.07 -4.25 -8.18
CA GLU A 18 -1.09 -3.71 -6.81
C GLU A 18 -1.44 -4.79 -5.75
N ASP A 19 -1.01 -6.04 -5.99
CA ASP A 19 -1.25 -7.16 -5.09
C ASP A 19 -0.19 -7.18 -3.98
N PHE A 20 -0.45 -6.40 -2.93
CA PHE A 20 0.42 -6.29 -1.76
C PHE A 20 0.65 -7.62 -1.04
N GLN A 21 -0.31 -8.56 -1.07
CA GLN A 21 -0.14 -9.87 -0.43
C GLN A 21 0.87 -10.73 -1.20
N SER A 22 0.78 -10.71 -2.54
CA SER A 22 1.77 -11.39 -3.38
C SER A 22 3.15 -10.75 -3.27
N ILE A 23 3.24 -9.42 -3.23
CA ILE A 23 4.52 -8.70 -2.99
C ILE A 23 5.13 -9.11 -1.64
N GLU A 24 4.32 -9.13 -0.57
CA GLU A 24 4.79 -9.54 0.76
C GLU A 24 5.26 -11.00 0.77
N ARG A 25 4.50 -11.90 0.15
CA ARG A 25 4.89 -13.32 0.05
C ARG A 25 6.21 -13.48 -0.70
N LEU A 26 6.35 -12.84 -1.86
CA LEU A 26 7.53 -12.95 -2.71
C LEU A 26 8.79 -12.36 -2.06
N THR A 27 8.66 -11.27 -1.30
CA THR A 27 9.79 -10.64 -0.60
C THR A 27 10.27 -11.44 0.62
N LYS A 28 9.45 -12.35 1.14
CA LYS A 28 9.83 -13.29 2.22
C LYS A 28 10.48 -14.57 1.70
N ASP A 29 10.39 -14.84 0.40
CA ASP A 29 11.00 -16.03 -0.21
C ASP A 29 12.51 -15.83 -0.39
N SER A 30 13.29 -16.32 0.59
CA SER A 30 14.74 -16.17 0.61
C SER A 30 15.48 -17.14 -0.30
N ASP A 31 14.84 -18.24 -0.70
CA ASP A 31 15.50 -19.34 -1.43
C ASP A 31 15.83 -18.93 -2.87
N VAL A 32 15.10 -17.95 -3.41
CA VAL A 32 15.34 -17.37 -4.73
C VAL A 32 16.66 -16.60 -4.82
N PHE A 33 17.16 -16.03 -3.71
CA PHE A 33 18.37 -15.20 -3.76
C PHE A 33 19.65 -15.96 -4.12
N SER A 34 19.70 -17.27 -3.84
CA SER A 34 20.81 -18.14 -4.26
C SER A 34 20.77 -18.54 -5.74
N GLU A 35 19.66 -18.27 -6.44
CA GLU A 35 19.44 -18.72 -7.82
C GLU A 35 19.61 -17.60 -8.87
N PHE A 36 20.07 -16.42 -8.46
CA PHE A 36 20.43 -15.35 -9.39
C PHE A 36 21.76 -15.67 -10.09
N GLU A 37 21.71 -15.88 -11.40
CA GLU A 37 22.88 -16.31 -12.18
C GLU A 37 23.61 -15.13 -12.82
N THR A 38 22.91 -14.00 -13.02
CA THR A 38 23.45 -12.86 -13.76
C THR A 38 23.28 -11.53 -13.04
N LEU A 39 24.19 -10.59 -13.36
CA LEU A 39 24.08 -9.21 -12.90
C LEU A 39 22.81 -8.50 -13.43
N GLU A 40 22.33 -8.92 -14.60
CA GLU A 40 21.10 -8.40 -15.19
C GLU A 40 19.88 -8.75 -14.34
N GLU A 41 19.73 -10.02 -13.94
CA GLU A 41 18.64 -10.45 -13.06
C GLU A 41 18.69 -9.74 -11.69
N LEU A 42 19.88 -9.52 -11.13
CA LEU A 42 20.05 -8.77 -9.89
C LEU A 42 19.64 -7.30 -10.04
N ASN A 43 19.99 -6.66 -11.16
CA ASN A 43 19.58 -5.30 -11.44
C ASN A 43 18.07 -5.19 -11.64
N GLU A 44 17.45 -6.17 -12.31
CA GLU A 44 15.99 -6.23 -12.47
C GLU A 44 15.31 -6.43 -11.11
N ALA A 45 15.79 -7.35 -10.27
CA ALA A 45 15.27 -7.56 -8.93
C ALA A 45 15.35 -6.28 -8.08
N LYS A 46 16.51 -5.61 -8.10
CA LYS A 46 16.72 -4.34 -7.39
C LYS A 46 15.74 -3.27 -7.87
N TYR A 47 15.54 -3.16 -9.18
CA TYR A 47 14.59 -2.22 -9.76
C TYR A 47 13.16 -2.54 -9.30
N LEU A 48 12.70 -3.78 -9.44
CA LEU A 48 11.34 -4.19 -9.06
C LEU A 48 11.08 -3.99 -7.56
N LEU A 49 12.05 -4.31 -6.69
CA LEU A 49 11.94 -4.07 -5.25
C LEU A 49 11.81 -2.58 -4.91
N LYS A 50 12.52 -1.70 -5.64
CA LYS A 50 12.37 -0.25 -5.48
C LYS A 50 10.98 0.20 -5.88
N GLU A 51 10.45 -0.29 -7.00
CA GLU A 51 9.09 0.03 -7.45
C GLU A 51 8.03 -0.46 -6.46
N ALA A 52 8.17 -1.68 -5.93
CA ALA A 52 7.27 -2.23 -4.91
C ALA A 52 7.28 -1.37 -3.62
N LEU A 53 8.44 -0.87 -3.21
CA LEU A 53 8.55 0.04 -2.07
C LEU A 53 7.86 1.38 -2.34
N LEU A 54 8.10 1.98 -3.51
CA LEU A 54 7.45 3.24 -3.90
C LEU A 54 5.94 3.10 -3.94
N LEU A 55 5.43 2.01 -4.53
CA LEU A 55 4.01 1.69 -4.53
C LEU A 55 3.44 1.65 -3.11
N SER A 56 4.11 0.91 -2.21
CA SER A 56 3.67 0.79 -0.82
C SER A 56 3.64 2.13 -0.07
N LEU A 57 4.63 2.99 -0.31
CA LEU A 57 4.70 4.32 0.28
C LEU A 57 3.56 5.22 -0.22
N ASN A 58 3.34 5.25 -1.54
CA ASN A 58 2.29 6.07 -2.15
C ASN A 58 0.90 5.63 -1.65
N THR A 59 0.62 4.33 -1.63
CA THR A 59 -0.65 3.80 -1.12
C THR A 59 -0.86 4.16 0.36
N ARG A 60 0.19 4.10 1.18
CA ARG A 60 0.11 4.53 2.59
C ARG A 60 -0.24 6.01 2.71
N GLU A 61 0.38 6.87 1.91
CA GLU A 61 0.09 8.31 1.91
C GLU A 61 -1.35 8.60 1.47
N GLU A 62 -1.83 7.93 0.43
CA GLU A 62 -3.22 8.05 -0.02
C GLU A 62 -4.23 7.61 1.04
N ILE A 63 -3.97 6.47 1.70
CA ILE A 63 -4.81 5.99 2.81
C ILE A 63 -4.79 7.00 3.94
N GLY A 64 -3.63 7.55 4.29
CA GLY A 64 -3.49 8.60 5.30
C GLY A 64 -4.36 9.82 5.00
N ALA A 65 -4.28 10.33 3.77
CA ALA A 65 -5.09 11.47 3.33
C ALA A 65 -6.60 11.17 3.35
N LYS A 66 -7.00 9.96 2.92
CA LYS A 66 -8.40 9.49 2.99
C LYS A 66 -8.90 9.42 4.44
N MET A 67 -8.09 8.89 5.35
CA MET A 67 -8.41 8.78 6.78
C MET A 67 -8.53 10.15 7.45
N GLU A 68 -7.64 11.09 7.13
CA GLU A 68 -7.73 12.46 7.65
C GLU A 68 -9.04 13.13 7.23
N LYS A 69 -9.45 12.95 5.97
CA LYS A 69 -10.74 13.45 5.46
C LYS A 69 -11.92 12.81 6.18
N ILE A 70 -11.88 11.50 6.43
CA ILE A 70 -12.91 10.79 7.19
C ILE A 70 -13.01 11.34 8.62
N SER A 71 -11.88 11.51 9.31
CA SER A 71 -11.84 12.07 10.66
C SER A 71 -12.45 13.48 10.73
N LYS A 72 -12.08 14.36 9.81
CA LYS A 72 -12.66 15.72 9.71
C LYS A 72 -14.17 15.67 9.48
N ASN A 73 -14.66 14.76 8.63
CA ASN A 73 -16.08 14.60 8.40
C ASN A 73 -16.83 14.12 9.65
N ILE A 74 -16.26 13.16 10.40
CA ILE A 74 -16.84 12.68 11.66
C ILE A 74 -16.91 13.82 12.69
N GLU A 75 -15.86 14.62 12.80
CA GLU A 75 -15.82 15.77 13.71
C GLU A 75 -16.88 16.82 13.33
N ASN A 76 -17.00 17.15 12.06
CA ASN A 76 -18.03 18.08 11.57
C ASN A 76 -19.46 17.59 11.87
N ILE A 77 -19.71 16.28 11.71
CA ILE A 77 -21.01 15.67 12.07
C ILE A 77 -21.26 15.80 13.57
N ARG A 78 -20.28 15.46 14.43
CA ARG A 78 -20.39 15.60 15.89
C ARG A 78 -20.70 17.04 16.31
N ASN A 79 -19.98 18.01 15.72
CA ASN A 79 -20.18 19.43 16.01
C ASN A 79 -21.56 19.91 15.53
N SER A 80 -22.03 19.42 14.38
CA SER A 80 -23.36 19.77 13.87
C SER A 80 -24.48 19.21 14.76
N ILE A 81 -24.33 17.97 15.24
CA ILE A 81 -25.28 17.36 16.18
C ILE A 81 -25.29 18.14 17.50
N SER A 82 -24.13 18.44 18.08
CA SER A 82 -24.04 19.20 19.33
C SER A 82 -24.68 20.61 19.22
N ASN A 83 -24.43 21.31 18.11
CA ASN A 83 -25.03 22.61 17.83
C ASN A 83 -26.54 22.54 17.57
N SER A 84 -27.04 21.44 17.00
CA SER A 84 -28.47 21.19 16.83
C SER A 84 -29.19 21.01 18.17
N PHE A 85 -28.60 20.23 19.08
CA PHE A 85 -29.15 20.05 20.43
C PHE A 85 -29.18 21.36 21.23
N TYR A 86 -28.10 22.16 21.17
CA TYR A 86 -28.05 23.46 21.87
C TYR A 86 -29.07 24.49 21.35
N LYS A 87 -29.42 24.44 20.06
CA LYS A 87 -30.48 25.29 19.49
C LYS A 87 -31.90 24.83 19.83
N PHE A 88 -32.10 23.53 20.06
CA PHE A 88 -33.39 22.99 20.50
C PHE A 88 -33.66 23.37 21.96
N ASP A 89 -32.65 23.28 22.83
CA ASP A 89 -32.76 23.56 24.27
C ASP A 89 -33.05 25.03 24.59
N LYS A 90 -32.64 25.97 23.72
CA LYS A 90 -32.93 27.41 23.85
C LYS A 90 -34.32 27.86 23.38
N ARG A 91 -35.12 26.94 22.81
CA ARG A 91 -36.48 27.24 22.32
C ARG A 91 -37.59 26.77 23.26
N PHE A 92 -37.23 26.18 24.41
CA PHE A 92 -38.10 25.85 25.53
C PHE A 92 -37.64 26.59 26.78
#